data_AF-A0A0K1F080-F1
#
_entry.id   AF-A0A0K1F080-F1
#
_cell.length_a   1.000
_cell.length_b   1.000
_cell.length_c   1.000
_cell.angle_alpha   90.00
_cell.angle_beta   90.00
_cell.angle_gamma   90.00
#
_symmetry.space_group_name_H-M   'P 1'
#
loop_
_entity.id
_entity.type
_entity.pdbx_description
1 polymer ?
#
loop_
_entity_poly.entity_id
_entity_poly.type
_entity_poly.pdbx_seq_one_letter_code
_entity_poly.pdbx_strand_id
1 'polypeptide(L)'
;MDSQELSELEGYGYQLPASQGQTSWDPTPAHPTWWSTDWFAAVLGGVIWIFLFKLYEAGLFGGTLGKILFALLGASYAHDCYPSYFTAAPALDNARLVSLLNTLLGGPVFGCIWNLNLTKRTQGVSHLVCILLNGFSIMSNVALLSACMPFREQTGLA
;
A
#
# COMPACT_ATOMS: atom_id res chain seq x y z
N MET A 1 -72.88 -10.71 19.77
CA MET A 1 -73.49 -11.33 20.96
C MET A 1 -73.27 -12.82 20.79
N ASP A 2 -72.34 -13.50 21.45
CA ASP A 2 -71.46 -13.20 22.59
C ASP A 2 -70.35 -14.28 22.53
N SER A 3 -69.07 -13.92 22.61
CA SER A 3 -68.27 -13.75 23.84
C SER A 3 -67.83 -15.10 24.44
N GLN A 4 -66.51 -15.25 24.62
CA GLN A 4 -65.81 -16.27 25.45
C GLN A 4 -65.87 -17.69 24.84
N GLU A 5 -64.78 -18.39 24.52
CA GLU A 5 -63.50 -18.51 25.20
C GLU A 5 -62.43 -18.93 24.18
N LEU A 6 -61.34 -18.17 24.10
CA LEU A 6 -59.97 -18.66 23.95
C LEU A 6 -59.03 -17.46 24.16
N SER A 7 -59.29 -16.77 25.28
CA SER A 7 -58.27 -16.04 26.01
C SER A 7 -57.36 -17.08 26.65
N GLU A 8 -56.08 -16.74 26.81
CA GLU A 8 -55.04 -17.51 27.51
C GLU A 8 -54.24 -18.50 26.65
N LEU A 9 -53.43 -17.92 25.76
CA LEU A 9 -51.99 -18.23 25.77
C LEU A 9 -51.24 -16.92 25.63
N GLU A 10 -51.28 -16.17 26.74
CA GLU A 10 -50.37 -15.08 27.01
C GLU A 10 -48.92 -15.56 26.97
N GLY A 11 -48.06 -14.70 26.41
CA GLY A 11 -46.75 -14.47 26.98
C GLY A 11 -45.69 -15.51 26.68
N TYR A 12 -44.91 -15.28 25.63
CA TYR A 12 -43.49 -14.96 25.82
C TYR A 12 -43.01 -14.12 24.63
N GLY A 13 -42.87 -12.83 24.90
CA GLY A 13 -42.27 -11.88 23.97
C GLY A 13 -40.77 -12.14 23.84
N TYR A 14 -40.32 -12.09 22.59
CA TYR A 14 -39.00 -11.57 22.26
C TYR A 14 -39.19 -10.48 21.22
N GLN A 15 -39.52 -9.26 21.68
CA GLN A 15 -39.21 -8.06 20.91
C GLN A 15 -37.68 -7.98 20.83
N LEU A 16 -37.13 -8.37 19.67
CA LEU A 16 -35.74 -8.07 19.34
C LEU A 16 -35.55 -6.54 19.43
N PRO A 17 -34.53 -6.06 20.17
CA PRO A 17 -34.24 -4.64 20.22
C PRO A 17 -33.99 -4.15 18.80
N ALA A 18 -34.68 -3.08 18.42
CA ALA A 18 -34.33 -2.24 17.28
C ALA A 18 -32.94 -1.66 17.52
N SER A 19 -31.90 -2.48 17.32
CA SER A 19 -30.52 -2.03 17.34
C SER A 19 -30.22 -1.46 15.96
N GLN A 20 -29.96 -0.15 15.98
CA GLN A 20 -29.35 0.59 14.90
C GLN A 20 -28.19 -0.21 14.30
N GLY A 21 -28.38 -0.66 13.07
CA GLY A 21 -27.38 -1.35 12.29
C GLY A 21 -27.64 -1.09 10.81
N GLN A 22 -27.90 0.19 10.49
CA GLN A 22 -27.99 0.71 9.15
C GLN A 22 -26.61 0.53 8.48
N THR A 23 -26.34 -0.67 7.99
CA THR A 23 -25.32 -0.88 6.95
C THR A 23 -26.03 -0.78 5.61
N SER A 24 -26.67 0.38 5.36
CA SER A 24 -26.87 0.78 3.98
C SER A 24 -25.47 0.91 3.42
N TRP A 25 -25.10 0.04 2.49
CA TRP A 25 -24.04 0.35 1.56
C TRP A 25 -24.40 1.71 0.96
N ASP A 26 -23.74 2.76 1.45
CA ASP A 26 -23.87 4.09 0.90
C ASP A 26 -23.04 4.09 -0.38
N PRO A 27 -23.66 4.12 -1.59
CA PRO A 27 -22.92 4.18 -2.84
C PRO A 27 -22.32 5.58 -3.06
N THR A 28 -22.50 6.52 -2.13
CA THR A 28 -22.02 7.88 -2.24
C THR A 28 -20.48 7.89 -2.14
N PRO A 29 -19.76 8.30 -3.20
CA PRO A 29 -18.32 8.40 -3.14
C PRO A 29 -17.93 9.43 -2.09
N ALA A 30 -17.19 9.02 -1.06
CA ALA A 30 -16.74 9.92 0.00
C ALA A 30 -15.81 11.06 -0.49
N HIS A 31 -15.37 11.05 -1.75
CA HIS A 31 -14.63 12.15 -2.36
C HIS A 31 -15.14 12.49 -3.78
N PRO A 32 -15.39 13.78 -4.07
CA PRO A 32 -15.94 14.22 -5.35
C PRO A 32 -14.90 14.32 -6.49
N THR A 33 -13.64 13.89 -6.31
CA THR A 33 -12.67 13.84 -7.41
C THR A 33 -11.99 12.49 -7.45
N TRP A 34 -12.09 11.85 -8.61
CA TRP A 34 -11.66 10.49 -8.85
C TRP A 34 -10.16 10.54 -9.17
N TRP A 35 -9.39 9.49 -8.85
CA TRP A 35 -7.94 9.48 -9.12
C TRP A 35 -7.65 9.63 -10.62
N SER A 36 -7.29 10.85 -11.02
CA SER A 36 -6.75 11.15 -12.33
C SER A 36 -5.23 11.04 -12.27
N THR A 37 -4.65 10.22 -13.15
CA THR A 37 -3.20 10.11 -13.25
C THR A 37 -2.63 11.42 -13.80
N ASP A 38 -1.80 12.11 -13.02
CA ASP A 38 -0.98 13.20 -13.52
C ASP A 38 0.27 12.58 -14.18
N TRP A 39 0.20 12.43 -15.50
CA TRP A 39 1.27 11.81 -16.27
C TRP A 39 2.59 12.60 -16.23
N PHE A 40 2.54 13.93 -16.06
CA PHE A 40 3.75 14.72 -15.92
C PHE A 40 4.46 14.39 -14.60
N ALA A 41 3.71 14.33 -13.51
CA ALA A 41 4.23 13.96 -12.20
C ALA A 41 4.70 12.49 -12.16
N ALA A 42 3.98 11.59 -12.83
CA ALA A 42 4.37 10.18 -12.98
C ALA A 42 5.67 10.02 -13.78
N VAL A 43 5.83 10.73 -14.90
CA VAL A 43 7.08 10.71 -15.67
C VAL A 43 8.23 11.27 -14.84
N LEU A 44 7.99 12.38 -14.12
CA LEU A 44 9.00 12.97 -13.24
C LEU A 44 9.45 12.00 -12.15
N GLY A 45 8.51 11.34 -11.46
CA GLY A 45 8.83 10.34 -10.44
C GLY A 45 9.61 9.16 -10.99
N GLY A 46 9.23 8.66 -12.18
CA GLY A 46 9.96 7.59 -12.86
C GLY A 46 11.39 7.99 -13.27
N VAL A 47 11.59 9.21 -13.78
CA VAL A 47 12.93 9.72 -14.12
C VAL A 47 13.80 9.84 -12.87
N ILE A 48 13.25 10.36 -11.77
CA ILE A 48 13.97 10.45 -10.49
C ILE A 48 14.35 9.05 -9.99
N TRP A 49 13.44 8.08 -10.06
CA TRP A 49 13.72 6.69 -9.68
C TRP A 49 14.89 6.11 -10.49
N ILE A 50 14.88 6.27 -11.82
CA ILE A 50 15.96 5.76 -12.70
C ILE A 50 17.28 6.43 -12.34
N PHE A 51 17.26 7.75 -12.12
CA PHE A 51 18.45 8.50 -11.77
C PHE A 51 19.03 8.04 -10.43
N LEU A 52 18.20 7.92 -9.39
CA LEU A 52 18.62 7.41 -8.07
C LEU A 52 19.17 5.97 -8.19
N PHE A 53 18.47 5.09 -8.90
CA PHE A 53 18.93 3.73 -9.14
C PHE A 53 20.34 3.70 -9.75
N LYS A 54 20.61 4.53 -10.76
CA LYS A 54 21.93 4.63 -11.39
C LYS A 54 22.99 5.20 -10.44
N LEU A 55 22.65 6.19 -9.62
CA LEU A 55 23.57 6.73 -8.61
C LEU A 55 23.94 5.68 -7.56
N TYR A 56 22.98 4.86 -7.12
CA TYR A 56 23.25 3.75 -6.21
C TYR A 56 24.12 2.67 -6.85
N GLU A 57 23.88 2.31 -8.11
CA GLU A 57 24.74 1.36 -8.85
C GLU A 57 26.17 1.88 -9.05
N ALA A 58 26.33 3.19 -9.24
CA ALA A 58 27.64 3.82 -9.32
C ALA A 58 28.34 3.97 -7.94
N GLY A 59 27.67 3.61 -6.84
CA GLY A 59 28.21 3.76 -5.47
C GLY A 59 28.27 5.21 -4.96
N LEU A 60 27.70 6.15 -5.70
CA LEU A 60 27.82 7.60 -5.43
C LEU A 60 26.83 8.12 -4.37
N PHE A 61 25.88 7.29 -3.95
CA PHE A 61 24.82 7.69 -3.02
C PHE A 61 24.63 6.66 -1.90
N GLY A 62 25.63 6.50 -1.02
CA GLY A 62 25.55 5.57 0.13
C GLY A 62 25.64 4.08 -0.23
N GLY A 63 25.96 3.75 -1.49
CA GLY A 63 26.20 2.38 -1.97
C GLY A 63 25.09 1.39 -1.59
N THR A 64 25.49 0.23 -1.08
CA THR A 64 24.58 -0.87 -0.71
C THR A 64 23.59 -0.49 0.40
N LEU A 65 24.00 0.32 1.37
CA LEU A 65 23.10 0.79 2.44
C LEU A 65 22.00 1.70 1.88
N GLY A 66 22.36 2.57 0.93
CA GLY A 66 21.40 3.42 0.22
C GLY A 66 20.35 2.60 -0.53
N LYS A 67 20.77 1.53 -1.22
CA LYS A 67 19.86 0.60 -1.91
C LYS A 67 18.87 -0.07 -0.95
N ILE A 68 19.35 -0.51 0.22
CA ILE A 68 18.51 -1.16 1.24
C ILE A 68 17.46 -0.16 1.77
N LEU A 69 17.88 1.05 2.13
CA LEU A 69 16.96 2.09 2.61
C LEU A 69 15.90 2.45 1.57
N PHE A 70 16.30 2.61 0.31
CA PHE A 70 15.37 2.92 -0.77
C PHE A 70 14.37 1.78 -1.02
N ALA A 71 14.82 0.53 -0.98
CA ALA A 71 13.94 -0.64 -1.10
C ALA A 71 12.96 -0.76 0.08
N LEU A 72 13.39 -0.41 1.31
CA LEU A 72 12.52 -0.36 2.48
C LEU A 72 11.42 0.68 2.32
N LEU A 73 11.75 1.89 1.82
CA LEU A 73 10.78 2.94 1.53
C LEU A 73 9.79 2.51 0.44
N GLY A 74 10.26 1.83 -0.60
CA GLY A 74 9.40 1.26 -1.64
C GLY A 74 8.43 0.21 -1.10
N ALA A 75 8.92 -0.70 -0.24
CA ALA A 75 8.10 -1.74 0.37
C ALA A 75 7.07 -1.18 1.36
N SER A 76 7.45 -0.25 2.24
CA SER A 76 6.52 0.37 3.19
C SER A 76 5.43 1.16 2.48
N TYR A 77 5.80 1.92 1.44
CA TYR A 77 4.82 2.63 0.63
C TYR A 77 3.83 1.69 -0.07
N ALA A 78 4.33 0.59 -0.65
CA ALA A 78 3.49 -0.41 -1.30
C ALA A 78 2.56 -1.18 -0.33
N HIS A 79 2.96 -1.28 0.95
CA HIS A 79 2.22 -1.99 1.99
C HIS A 79 1.20 -1.08 2.69
N ASP A 80 1.61 0.10 3.14
CA ASP A 80 0.82 0.96 4.02
C ASP A 80 0.09 2.06 3.24
N CYS A 81 0.80 2.75 2.34
CA CYS A 81 0.27 3.94 1.67
C CYS A 81 -0.58 3.59 0.45
N TYR A 82 -0.09 2.74 -0.46
CA TYR A 82 -0.79 2.45 -1.71
C TYR A 82 -2.19 1.82 -1.50
N PRO A 83 -2.37 0.81 -0.62
CA PRO A 83 -3.69 0.25 -0.35
C PRO A 83 -4.66 1.27 0.27
N SER A 84 -4.16 2.24 1.05
CA SER A 84 -5.01 3.25 1.69
C SER A 84 -5.81 4.08 0.69
N TYR A 85 -5.30 4.29 -0.53
CA TYR A 85 -5.96 5.06 -1.59
C TYR A 85 -7.22 4.40 -2.17
N PHE A 86 -7.47 3.13 -1.83
CA PHE A 86 -8.69 2.40 -2.16
C PHE A 86 -9.71 2.39 -1.00
N THR A 87 -9.40 3.06 0.11
CA THR A 87 -10.25 3.15 1.30
C THR A 87 -10.87 4.54 1.44
N ALA A 88 -11.79 4.71 2.40
CA ALA A 88 -12.41 6.00 2.69
C ALA A 88 -11.46 7.03 3.32
N ALA A 89 -10.30 6.61 3.84
CA ALA A 89 -9.31 7.46 4.49
C ALA A 89 -7.95 7.32 3.78
N PRO A 90 -7.77 7.93 2.60
CA PRO A 90 -6.51 7.87 1.86
C PRO A 90 -5.39 8.55 2.64
N ALA A 91 -4.16 8.04 2.53
CA ALA A 91 -3.00 8.64 3.21
C ALA A 91 -2.63 10.04 2.68
N LEU A 92 -3.04 10.36 1.45
CA LEU A 92 -2.79 11.63 0.78
C LEU A 92 -4.00 11.96 -0.10
N ASP A 93 -4.32 13.25 -0.22
CA ASP A 93 -5.49 13.71 -1.00
C ASP A 93 -5.12 14.34 -2.35
N ASN A 94 -3.83 14.41 -2.67
CA ASN A 94 -3.33 15.10 -3.87
C ASN A 94 -2.94 14.11 -4.97
N ALA A 95 -3.74 14.04 -6.03
CA ALA A 95 -3.53 13.14 -7.17
C ALA A 95 -2.17 13.31 -7.87
N ARG A 96 -1.65 14.55 -7.92
CA ARG A 96 -0.32 14.83 -8.50
C ARG A 96 0.78 14.23 -7.66
N LEU A 97 0.69 14.39 -6.33
CA LEU A 97 1.67 13.83 -5.40
C LEU A 97 1.62 12.30 -5.39
N VAL A 98 0.41 11.72 -5.41
CA VAL A 98 0.22 10.26 -5.51
C VAL A 98 0.82 9.72 -6.80
N SER A 99 0.59 10.39 -7.94
CA SER A 99 1.15 9.98 -9.24
C SER A 99 2.68 9.98 -9.25
N LEU A 100 3.28 11.00 -8.62
CA LEU A 100 4.73 11.10 -8.43
C LEU A 100 5.24 9.98 -7.51
N LEU A 101 4.65 9.79 -6.34
CA LEU A 101 5.10 8.81 -5.36
C LEU A 101 4.95 7.37 -5.86
N ASN A 102 3.86 7.06 -6.57
CA ASN A 102 3.67 5.75 -7.18
C ASN A 102 4.84 5.38 -8.09
N THR A 103 5.27 6.30 -8.95
CA THR A 103 6.40 6.07 -9.87
C THR A 103 7.78 6.25 -9.26
N LEU A 104 7.89 7.06 -8.20
CA LEU A 104 9.13 7.26 -7.47
C LEU A 104 9.44 6.08 -6.53
N LEU A 105 8.44 5.39 -5.99
CA LEU A 105 8.62 4.32 -4.99
C LEU A 105 8.30 2.94 -5.56
N GLY A 106 7.33 2.84 -6.46
CA GLY A 106 7.08 1.63 -7.26
C GLY A 106 7.96 1.52 -8.51
N GLY A 107 8.72 2.57 -8.82
CA GLY A 107 9.46 2.67 -10.07
C GLY A 107 8.55 2.85 -11.30
N PRO A 108 9.13 2.93 -12.50
CA PRO A 108 8.39 3.21 -13.73
C PRO A 108 7.29 2.16 -14.03
N VAL A 109 7.55 0.89 -13.72
CA VAL A 109 6.64 -0.22 -14.03
C VAL A 109 5.49 -0.29 -13.02
N PHE A 110 5.78 -0.56 -11.73
CA PHE A 110 4.71 -0.71 -10.74
C PHE A 110 3.99 0.61 -10.51
N GLY A 111 4.68 1.75 -10.55
CA GLY A 111 4.05 3.05 -10.40
C GLY A 111 3.04 3.37 -11.49
N CYS A 112 3.33 3.05 -12.76
CA CYS A 112 2.35 3.19 -13.83
C CYS A 112 1.16 2.25 -13.64
N ILE A 113 1.41 1.00 -13.22
CA ILE A 113 0.33 0.04 -12.93
C ILE A 113 -0.54 0.56 -11.77
N TRP A 114 0.06 1.09 -10.71
CA TRP A 114 -0.64 1.65 -9.55
C TRP A 114 -1.50 2.86 -9.94
N ASN A 115 -0.97 3.77 -10.75
CA ASN A 115 -1.73 4.90 -11.29
C ASN A 115 -2.92 4.44 -12.13
N LEU A 116 -2.73 3.47 -13.03
CA LEU A 116 -3.81 2.87 -13.82
C LEU A 116 -4.86 2.18 -12.94
N ASN A 117 -4.41 1.46 -11.91
CA ASN A 117 -5.26 0.74 -10.97
C ASN A 117 -6.10 1.70 -10.11
N LEU A 118 -5.54 2.84 -9.71
CA LEU A 118 -6.28 3.90 -9.03
C LEU A 118 -7.36 4.51 -9.93
N THR A 119 -7.02 4.79 -11.20
CA THR A 119 -8.01 5.28 -12.17
C THR A 119 -9.10 4.24 -12.46
N LYS A 120 -8.76 2.95 -12.50
CA LYS A 120 -9.71 1.83 -12.69
C LYS A 120 -10.43 1.39 -11.43
N ARG A 121 -10.04 1.90 -10.25
CA ARG A 121 -10.56 1.49 -8.92
C ARG A 121 -10.37 0.00 -8.62
N THR A 122 -9.28 -0.59 -9.11
CA THR A 122 -8.94 -2.00 -8.89
C THR A 122 -7.52 -2.12 -8.38
N GLN A 123 -7.33 -2.35 -7.08
CA GLN A 123 -6.01 -2.37 -6.44
C GLN A 123 -5.01 -3.32 -7.13
N GLY A 124 -5.49 -4.51 -7.52
CA GLY A 124 -4.67 -5.56 -8.13
C GLY A 124 -3.62 -6.14 -7.16
N VAL A 125 -2.82 -7.10 -7.66
CA VAL A 125 -1.79 -7.82 -6.88
C VAL A 125 -0.39 -7.18 -7.03
N SER A 126 -0.25 -6.17 -7.88
CA SER A 126 1.05 -5.58 -8.23
C SER A 126 1.80 -4.98 -7.03
N HIS A 127 1.11 -4.49 -6.01
CA HIS A 127 1.76 -4.00 -4.79
C HIS A 127 2.38 -5.14 -3.97
N LEU A 128 1.73 -6.31 -3.89
CA LEU A 128 2.30 -7.50 -3.24
C LEU A 128 3.56 -7.99 -3.97
N VAL A 129 3.51 -8.01 -5.31
CA VAL A 129 4.69 -8.36 -6.13
C VAL A 129 5.84 -7.38 -5.88
N CYS A 130 5.54 -6.08 -5.82
CA CYS A 130 6.53 -5.05 -5.52
C CYS A 130 7.16 -5.24 -4.13
N ILE A 131 6.37 -5.56 -3.10
CA ILE A 131 6.85 -5.86 -1.75
C ILE A 131 7.81 -7.06 -1.77
N LEU A 132 7.42 -8.15 -2.42
CA LEU A 132 8.25 -9.37 -2.48
C LEU A 132 9.57 -9.12 -3.21
N LEU A 133 9.56 -8.38 -4.32
CA LEU A 133 10.77 -8.02 -5.06
C LEU A 133 11.70 -7.10 -4.26
N ASN A 134 11.16 -6.11 -3.56
CA ASN A 134 11.95 -5.27 -2.67
C ASN A 134 12.52 -6.07 -1.49
N GLY A 135 11.74 -6.99 -0.91
CA GLY A 135 12.22 -7.90 0.13
C GLY A 135 13.39 -8.77 -0.35
N PHE A 136 13.27 -9.37 -1.54
CA PHE A 136 14.37 -10.12 -2.15
C PHE A 136 15.61 -9.26 -2.41
N SER A 137 15.43 -8.02 -2.90
CA SER A 137 16.51 -7.07 -3.11
C SER A 137 17.24 -6.75 -1.80
N ILE A 138 16.50 -6.49 -0.71
CA ILE A 138 17.07 -6.24 0.62
C ILE A 138 17.90 -7.44 1.07
N MET A 139 17.32 -8.65 1.04
CA MET A 139 18.01 -9.87 1.46
C MET A 139 19.31 -10.10 0.68
N SER A 140 19.28 -9.89 -0.64
CA SER A 140 20.45 -10.05 -1.50
C SER A 140 21.56 -9.04 -1.14
N ASN A 141 21.20 -7.78 -0.91
CA ASN A 141 22.15 -6.73 -0.56
C ASN A 141 22.72 -6.91 0.86
N VAL A 142 21.92 -7.39 1.81
CA VAL A 142 22.38 -7.73 3.16
C VAL A 142 23.37 -8.89 3.10
N ALA A 143 23.06 -9.96 2.36
CA ALA A 143 23.96 -11.10 2.19
C ALA A 143 25.31 -10.68 1.57
N LEU A 144 25.29 -9.77 0.59
CA LEU A 144 26.50 -9.20 0.00
C LEU A 144 27.33 -8.42 1.03
N LEU A 145 26.69 -7.60 1.87
CA LEU A 145 27.38 -6.87 2.94
C LEU A 145 28.01 -7.84 3.94
N SER A 146 27.29 -8.89 4.35
CA SER A 146 27.81 -9.91 5.26
C SER A 146 29.00 -10.67 4.68
N ALA A 147 28.99 -10.97 3.38
CA ALA A 147 30.11 -11.63 2.70
C ALA A 147 31.35 -10.74 2.55
N CYS A 148 31.15 -9.42 2.46
CA CYS A 148 32.24 -8.43 2.33
C CYS A 148 32.82 -7.98 3.68
N MET A 149 32.15 -8.22 4.81
CA MET A 149 32.76 -7.98 6.12
C MET A 149 33.84 -9.04 6.39
N PRO A 150 35.10 -8.64 6.65
CA PRO A 150 36.19 -9.59 6.84
C PRO A 150 35.91 -10.50 8.03
N PHE A 151 36.15 -11.80 7.82
CA PHE A 151 36.11 -12.93 8.77
C PHE A 151 36.88 -12.74 10.09
N ARG A 152 37.50 -11.57 10.32
CA ARG A 152 38.42 -11.27 11.43
C ARG A 152 37.75 -11.16 12.80
N GLU A 153 36.43 -10.95 12.87
CA GLU A 153 35.69 -10.93 14.15
C GLU A 153 34.97 -12.26 14.48
N GLN A 154 34.84 -13.19 13.53
CA GLN A 154 34.07 -14.42 13.78
C GLN A 154 34.86 -15.51 14.50
N THR A 155 36.20 -15.48 14.49
CA THR A 155 37.00 -16.55 15.08
C THR A 155 37.66 -16.23 16.42
N GLY A 156 37.62 -14.99 16.91
CA GLY A 156 38.09 -14.65 18.27
C GLY A 156 39.49 -15.20 18.63
N LEU A 157 40.35 -15.44 17.64
CA LEU A 157 41.69 -15.97 17.84
C LEU A 157 42.69 -14.87 17.52
N ALA A 158 43.03 -14.13 18.57
CA ALA A 158 44.26 -13.36 18.67
C ALA A 158 45.44 -14.30 18.94
#